data_AF-Q4BU78-F1
#
_entry.id   AF-Q4BU78-F1
#
_cell.length_a   1.000
_cell.length_b   1.000
_cell.length_c   1.000
_cell.angle_alpha   90.00
_cell.angle_beta   90.00
_cell.angle_gamma   90.00
#
_symmetry.space_group_name_H-M   'P 1'
#
loop_
_entity.id
_entity.type
_entity.pdbx_description
1 polymer ?
#
loop_
_entity_poly.entity_id
_entity_poly.type
_entity_poly.pdbx_seq_one_letter_code
_entity_poly.pdbx_strand_id
1 'polypeptide(L)'
;MGILKSSSCNSSDLSEWNPSTGCTKVSPGCTYCYAEALTQRFTKSFPEGFKLTLHRERLDQPRRWRTPSRIFVNSMSDLFHEDVPISYLQEVFAVMKETPWHIYQILTKRDQRLVELAPELEWSDNIWMGVSV
;
A
#
# COMPACT_ATOMS: atom_id res chain seq x y z
N MET A 1 -34.13 -6.96 -21.60
CA MET A 1 -33.00 -7.64 -22.28
C MET A 1 -31.93 -6.59 -22.58
N GLY A 2 -31.18 -6.16 -21.56
CA GLY A 2 -30.08 -5.20 -21.70
C GLY A 2 -28.80 -5.93 -21.34
N ILE A 3 -27.95 -6.19 -22.34
CA ILE A 3 -26.69 -6.91 -22.18
C ILE A 3 -25.77 -6.00 -21.36
N LEU A 4 -25.55 -6.36 -20.09
CA LEU A 4 -24.40 -5.89 -19.31
C LEU A 4 -23.16 -6.28 -20.12
N LYS A 5 -22.51 -5.29 -20.74
CA LYS A 5 -21.16 -5.49 -21.26
C LYS A 5 -20.27 -5.74 -20.04
N SER A 6 -19.95 -7.00 -19.80
CA SER A 6 -18.85 -7.42 -18.95
C SER A 6 -17.59 -6.75 -19.48
N SER A 7 -17.15 -5.69 -18.81
CA SER A 7 -15.81 -5.15 -19.01
C SER A 7 -14.84 -6.29 -18.68
N SER A 8 -14.12 -6.75 -19.69
CA SER A 8 -13.02 -7.70 -19.57
C SER A 8 -12.07 -7.25 -18.46
N CYS A 9 -12.04 -7.99 -17.36
CA CYS A 9 -11.03 -7.88 -16.33
C CYS A 9 -9.75 -8.46 -16.91
N ASN A 10 -8.92 -7.61 -17.51
CA ASN A 10 -7.56 -7.98 -17.88
C ASN A 10 -6.70 -7.88 -16.63
N SER A 11 -5.82 -8.85 -16.40
CA SER A 11 -4.87 -8.90 -15.29
C SER A 11 -3.75 -7.84 -15.38
N SER A 12 -4.01 -6.70 -16.02
CA SER A 12 -3.11 -5.58 -16.30
C SER A 12 -3.40 -4.31 -15.49
N ASP A 13 -4.44 -4.33 -14.63
CA ASP A 13 -5.06 -3.10 -14.11
C ASP A 13 -4.73 -2.81 -12.63
N LEU A 14 -3.57 -3.26 -12.14
CA LEU A 14 -3.09 -2.94 -10.79
C LEU A 14 -2.09 -1.79 -10.84
N SER A 15 -2.49 -0.64 -10.30
CA SER A 15 -1.58 0.48 -10.03
C SER A 15 -0.90 0.29 -8.67
N GLU A 16 0.28 0.87 -8.49
CA GLU A 16 0.94 0.87 -7.19
C GLU A 16 1.03 2.29 -6.64
N TRP A 17 0.71 2.45 -5.37
CA TRP A 17 0.87 3.71 -4.66
C TRP A 17 1.67 3.44 -3.40
N ASN A 18 2.98 3.69 -3.41
CA ASN A 18 3.87 3.41 -2.28
C ASN A 18 4.18 4.68 -1.49
N PRO A 19 3.34 5.09 -0.50
CA PRO A 19 3.63 6.21 0.40
C PRO A 19 4.84 5.91 1.30
N SER A 20 5.21 4.64 1.50
CA SER A 20 6.47 4.27 2.13
C SER A 20 7.22 3.23 1.29
N THR A 21 8.54 3.15 1.48
CA THR A 21 9.38 2.07 0.93
C THR A 21 10.32 1.55 2.01
N GLY A 22 10.80 0.31 1.87
CA GLY A 22 11.66 -0.33 2.85
C GLY A 22 10.87 -0.94 4.00
N CYS A 23 11.47 -1.93 4.66
CA CYS A 23 10.83 -2.72 5.71
C CYS A 23 11.87 -3.52 6.50
N THR A 24 11.55 -3.88 7.75
CA THR A 24 12.29 -4.89 8.52
C THR A 24 11.66 -6.27 8.35
N LYS A 25 12.48 -7.32 8.21
CA LYS A 25 12.02 -8.71 8.08
C LYS A 25 11.52 -9.24 9.44
N VAL A 26 10.29 -9.74 9.48
CA VAL A 26 9.63 -10.20 10.74
C VAL A 26 9.12 -11.65 10.69
N SER A 27 9.21 -12.33 9.54
CA SER A 27 8.73 -13.70 9.37
C SER A 27 9.59 -14.49 8.36
N PRO A 28 9.51 -15.84 8.35
CA PRO A 28 10.14 -16.66 7.31
C PRO A 28 9.71 -16.29 5.89
N GLY A 29 8.49 -15.76 5.71
CA GLY A 29 7.99 -15.26 4.42
C GLY A 29 8.78 -14.06 3.87
N CYS A 30 9.64 -13.42 4.68
CA CYS A 30 10.51 -12.33 4.27
C CYS A 30 11.87 -12.79 3.71
N THR A 31 12.18 -14.10 3.75
CA THR A 31 13.49 -14.64 3.34
C THR A 31 13.86 -14.25 1.91
N TYR A 32 12.89 -14.38 0.98
CA TYR A 32 13.06 -14.05 -0.44
C TYR A 32 12.27 -12.79 -0.83
N CYS A 33 12.42 -11.72 -0.04
CA CYS A 33 11.71 -10.47 -0.28
C CYS A 33 12.14 -9.82 -1.62
N TYR A 34 11.21 -9.77 -2.58
CA TYR A 34 11.49 -9.16 -3.88
C TYR A 34 11.78 -7.66 -3.76
N ALA A 35 11.09 -6.96 -2.84
CA ALA A 35 11.24 -5.52 -2.67
C ALA A 35 12.67 -5.16 -2.23
N GLU A 36 13.24 -5.92 -1.29
CA GLU A 36 14.64 -5.76 -0.88
C GLU A 36 15.61 -5.96 -2.06
N ALA A 37 15.47 -7.06 -2.80
CA ALA A 37 16.30 -7.33 -3.97
C ALA A 37 16.17 -6.22 -5.05
N LEU A 38 14.98 -5.66 -5.21
CA LEU A 38 14.73 -4.55 -6.14
C LEU A 38 15.50 -3.29 -5.74
N THR A 39 15.55 -2.96 -4.45
CA THR A 39 16.31 -1.79 -3.96
C THR A 39 17.81 -1.92 -4.20
N GLN A 40 18.35 -3.14 -4.11
CA GLN A 40 19.75 -3.43 -4.40
C GLN A 40 20.07 -3.30 -5.90
N ARG A 41 19.10 -3.65 -6.76
CA ARG A 41 19.23 -3.54 -8.22
C ARG A 41 19.10 -2.11 -8.73
N PHE A 42 18.22 -1.30 -8.15
CA PHE A 42 17.88 0.04 -8.61
C PHE A 42 18.27 1.13 -7.61
N THR A 43 19.55 1.17 -7.24
CA THR A 43 20.09 2.07 -6.20
C THR A 43 19.82 3.56 -6.43
N LYS A 44 19.71 4.01 -7.68
CA LYS A 44 19.35 5.41 -8.00
C LYS A 44 17.90 5.75 -7.64
N SER A 45 16.99 4.78 -7.74
CA SER A 45 15.57 4.93 -7.38
C SER A 45 15.33 4.74 -5.88
N PHE A 46 16.24 4.03 -5.21
CA PHE A 46 16.18 3.70 -3.79
C PHE A 46 17.51 4.09 -3.10
N PRO A 47 17.80 5.40 -2.94
CA PRO A 47 19.07 5.86 -2.38
C PRO A 47 19.31 5.38 -0.93
N GLU A 48 18.24 5.15 -0.17
CA GLU A 48 18.28 4.59 1.20
C GLU A 48 18.27 3.04 1.22
N GLY A 49 18.33 2.39 0.05
CA GLY A 49 18.19 0.94 -0.05
C GLY A 49 16.84 0.45 0.47
N PHE A 50 16.87 -0.60 1.31
CA PHE A 50 15.67 -1.20 1.90
C PHE A 50 15.31 -0.64 3.29
N LYS A 51 15.97 0.45 3.71
CA LYS A 51 15.64 1.17 4.94
C LYS A 51 14.26 1.81 4.83
N LEU A 52 13.44 1.72 5.88
CA LEU A 52 12.14 2.37 5.92
C LEU A 52 12.28 3.87 5.62
N THR A 53 11.54 4.32 4.63
CA THR A 53 11.49 5.71 4.17
C THR A 53 10.03 6.09 3.91
N LEU A 54 9.60 7.21 4.48
CA LEU A 54 8.27 7.78 4.26
C LEU A 54 8.35 8.81 3.13
N HIS A 55 7.40 8.74 2.20
CA HIS A 55 7.34 9.57 0.99
C HIS A 55 6.11 10.48 1.05
N ARG A 56 6.20 11.55 1.85
CA ARG A 56 5.12 12.53 2.02
C ARG A 56 4.69 13.17 0.70
N GLU A 57 5.62 13.37 -0.21
CA GLU A 57 5.38 13.92 -1.55
C GLU A 57 4.50 13.01 -2.43
N ARG A 58 4.34 11.74 -2.05
CA ARG A 58 3.51 10.77 -2.78
C ARG A 58 2.09 10.68 -2.24
N LEU A 59 1.78 11.28 -1.09
CA LEU A 59 0.44 11.16 -0.48
C LEU A 59 -0.67 11.66 -1.41
N ASP A 60 -0.40 12.71 -2.19
CA ASP A 60 -1.37 13.30 -3.10
C ASP A 60 -1.51 12.56 -4.45
N GLN A 61 -0.76 11.48 -4.68
CA GLN A 61 -0.82 10.77 -5.98
C GLN A 61 -2.23 10.25 -6.32
N PRO A 62 -2.97 9.58 -5.41
CA PRO A 62 -4.27 9.04 -5.76
C PRO A 62 -5.30 10.13 -6.09
N ARG A 63 -5.20 11.32 -5.49
CA ARG A 63 -6.09 12.45 -5.79
C ARG A 63 -5.97 12.92 -7.25
N ARG A 64 -4.81 12.72 -7.85
CA ARG A 64 -4.50 13.15 -9.22
C ARG A 64 -4.86 12.09 -10.26
N TRP A 65 -5.13 10.85 -9.85
CA TRP A 65 -5.47 9.76 -10.76
C TRP A 65 -6.96 9.80 -11.11
N ARG A 66 -7.26 10.20 -12.34
CA ARG A 66 -8.65 10.35 -12.82
C ARG A 66 -9.31 9.03 -13.24
N THR A 67 -8.51 8.01 -13.56
CA THR A 67 -9.01 6.70 -13.96
C THR A 67 -9.22 5.85 -12.70
N PRO A 68 -10.45 5.36 -12.44
CA PRO A 68 -10.68 4.36 -11.41
C PRO A 68 -9.72 3.17 -11.56
N SER A 69 -9.08 2.77 -10.46
CA SER A 69 -8.01 1.78 -10.47
C SER A 69 -8.07 0.92 -9.22
N ARG A 70 -7.58 -0.31 -9.34
CA ARG A 70 -7.17 -1.11 -8.19
C ARG A 70 -5.74 -0.73 -7.83
N ILE A 71 -5.49 -0.41 -6.58
CA ILE A 71 -4.21 0.16 -6.11
C ILE A 71 -3.63 -0.73 -5.03
N PHE A 72 -2.42 -1.24 -5.22
CA PHE A 72 -1.66 -1.88 -4.15
C PHE A 72 -0.82 -0.83 -3.41
N VAL A 73 -1.06 -0.66 -2.11
CA VAL A 73 -0.55 0.50 -1.35
C VAL A 73 0.87 0.30 -0.79
N ASN A 74 1.32 -0.93 -0.62
CA ASN A 74 2.59 -1.18 0.05
C ASN A 74 3.35 -2.33 -0.60
N SER A 75 3.51 -2.25 -1.93
CA SER A 75 4.30 -3.24 -2.69
C SER A 75 5.77 -3.20 -2.29
N MET A 76 6.27 -2.04 -1.87
CA MET A 76 7.68 -1.83 -1.51
C MET A 76 7.90 -1.65 0.00
N SER A 77 6.89 -1.91 0.84
CA SER A 77 6.93 -1.65 2.29
C SER A 77 5.88 -2.45 3.07
N ASP A 78 5.76 -2.19 4.37
CA ASP A 78 4.61 -2.58 5.18
C ASP A 78 4.11 -1.32 5.88
N LEU A 79 2.85 -0.91 5.63
CA LEU A 79 2.28 0.28 6.26
C LEU A 79 2.27 0.17 7.79
N PHE A 80 2.08 -1.04 8.32
CA PHE A 80 2.03 -1.30 9.74
C PHE A 80 3.42 -1.57 10.33
N HIS A 81 4.49 -1.10 9.70
CA HIS A 81 5.82 -1.12 10.31
C HIS A 81 5.83 -0.32 11.63
N GLU A 82 6.55 -0.80 12.65
CA GLU A 82 6.61 -0.20 13.98
C GLU A 82 7.10 1.26 13.98
N ASP A 83 8.05 1.57 13.10
CA ASP A 83 8.57 2.92 12.87
C ASP A 83 7.68 3.83 12.01
N VAL A 84 6.55 3.35 11.47
CA VAL A 84 5.58 4.22 10.79
C VAL A 84 4.71 4.89 11.87
N PRO A 85 4.72 6.24 11.99
CA PRO A 85 3.90 6.93 12.97
C PRO A 85 2.41 6.81 12.67
N ILE A 86 1.57 6.70 13.70
CA ILE A 86 0.11 6.67 13.55
C ILE A 86 -0.43 7.89 12.81
N SER A 87 0.14 9.08 13.04
CA SER A 87 -0.23 10.29 12.30
C SER A 87 -0.03 10.16 10.80
N TYR A 88 1.04 9.48 10.37
CA TYR A 88 1.27 9.22 8.95
C TYR A 88 0.29 8.20 8.38
N LEU A 89 -0.06 7.16 9.13
CA LEU A 89 -1.10 6.21 8.74
C LEU A 89 -2.46 6.90 8.59
N GLN A 90 -2.81 7.81 9.50
CA GLN A 90 -4.04 8.59 9.40
C GLN A 90 -4.08 9.45 8.13
N GLU A 91 -2.95 10.08 7.74
CA GLU A 91 -2.84 10.80 6.46
C GLU A 91 -3.07 9.87 5.25
N VAL A 92 -2.49 8.67 5.26
CA VAL A 92 -2.66 7.68 4.18
C VAL A 92 -4.12 7.21 4.09
N PHE A 93 -4.76 6.92 5.23
CA PHE A 93 -6.16 6.48 5.27
C PHE A 93 -7.14 7.59 4.87
N ALA A 94 -6.87 8.84 5.26
CA ALA A 94 -7.64 10.00 4.81
C ALA A 94 -7.62 10.13 3.28
N VAL A 95 -6.45 9.95 2.64
CA VAL A 95 -6.34 9.95 1.18
C VAL A 95 -7.24 8.87 0.57
N MET A 96 -7.15 7.62 1.04
CA MET A 96 -7.93 6.50 0.51
C MET A 96 -9.44 6.73 0.61
N LYS A 97 -9.90 7.30 1.74
CA LYS A 97 -11.30 7.64 1.99
C LYS A 97 -11.80 8.77 1.08
N GLU A 98 -10.99 9.80 0.87
CA GLU A 98 -11.31 10.94 0.02
C GLU A 98 -11.28 10.62 -1.48
N THR A 99 -10.70 9.50 -1.87
CA THR A 99 -10.66 9.03 -3.28
C THR A 99 -11.41 7.70 -3.46
N PRO A 100 -12.75 7.68 -3.22
CA PRO A 100 -13.55 6.45 -3.19
C PRO A 100 -13.75 5.80 -4.56
N TRP A 101 -13.35 6.46 -5.65
CA TRP A 101 -13.38 5.88 -7.00
C TRP A 101 -12.24 4.88 -7.25
N HIS A 102 -11.27 4.77 -6.33
CA HIS A 102 -10.24 3.73 -6.37
C HIS A 102 -10.50 2.65 -5.34
N ILE A 103 -10.05 1.42 -5.62
CA ILE A 103 -10.06 0.30 -4.68
C ILE A 103 -8.64 0.08 -4.18
N TYR A 104 -8.41 0.18 -2.89
CA TYR A 104 -7.10 0.03 -2.26
C TYR A 104 -6.94 -1.37 -1.68
N GLN A 105 -5.82 -2.02 -1.97
CA GLN A 105 -5.40 -3.26 -1.34
C GLN A 105 -4.18 -2.99 -0.46
N ILE A 106 -4.25 -3.43 0.79
CA ILE A 106 -3.17 -3.36 1.78
C ILE A 106 -2.95 -4.77 2.31
N LEU A 107 -1.70 -5.21 2.32
CA LEU A 107 -1.31 -6.50 2.88
C LEU A 107 -0.22 -6.29 3.92
N THR A 108 -0.41 -6.80 5.14
CA THR A 108 0.60 -6.68 6.21
C THR A 108 1.00 -8.05 6.74
N LYS A 109 2.22 -8.14 7.28
CA LYS A 109 2.66 -9.26 8.13
C LYS A 109 2.62 -8.93 9.62
N ARG A 110 2.14 -7.73 9.98
CA ARG A 110 2.14 -7.17 11.34
C ARG A 110 0.71 -7.03 11.84
N ASP A 111 0.02 -8.17 11.92
CA ASP A 111 -1.36 -8.31 12.35
C ASP A 111 -1.63 -7.71 13.74
N GLN A 112 -0.71 -7.88 14.69
CA GLN A 112 -0.85 -7.30 16.04
C GLN A 112 -0.96 -5.77 16.00
N ARG A 113 -0.06 -5.09 15.27
CA ARG A 113 -0.09 -3.63 15.14
C ARG A 113 -1.31 -3.16 14.33
N LEU A 114 -1.72 -3.94 13.33
CA LEU A 114 -2.98 -3.68 12.62
C LEU A 114 -4.16 -3.65 13.60
N VAL A 115 -4.31 -4.68 14.45
CA VAL A 115 -5.41 -4.76 15.41
C VAL A 115 -5.36 -3.62 16.42
N GLU A 116 -4.18 -3.27 16.90
CA GLU A 116 -3.96 -2.16 17.84
C GLU A 116 -4.39 -0.82 17.24
N LEU A 117 -3.97 -0.52 16.01
CA LEU A 117 -4.18 0.79 15.40
C LEU A 117 -5.48 0.91 14.61
N ALA A 118 -6.12 -0.20 14.23
CA ALA A 118 -7.35 -0.17 13.44
C ALA A 118 -8.46 0.75 14.00
N PRO A 119 -8.70 0.84 15.33
CA PRO A 119 -9.68 1.78 15.89
C PRO A 119 -9.34 3.27 15.70
N GLU A 120 -8.08 3.60 15.43
CA GLU A 120 -7.59 4.98 15.25
C GLU A 120 -7.55 5.41 13.77
N LEU A 121 -7.95 4.53 12.85
CA LEU A 121 -7.87 4.74 11.40
C LEU A 121 -9.26 4.89 10.78
N GLU A 122 -9.36 5.74 9.75
CA GLU A 122 -10.60 5.98 9.04
C GLU A 122 -10.82 4.94 7.93
N TRP A 123 -11.60 3.91 8.22
CA TRP A 123 -11.96 2.87 7.25
C TRP A 123 -13.09 3.32 6.30
N SER A 124 -13.04 2.81 5.06
CA SER A 124 -14.05 3.03 4.02
C SER A 124 -14.21 1.79 3.15
N ASP A 125 -15.37 1.64 2.49
CA ASP A 125 -15.73 0.43 1.71
C ASP A 125 -14.76 0.11 0.56
N ASN A 126 -13.97 1.08 0.14
CA ASN A 126 -12.99 0.95 -0.92
C ASN A 126 -11.59 0.51 -0.42
N ILE A 127 -11.43 0.19 0.87
CA ILE A 127 -10.18 -0.29 1.48
C ILE A 127 -10.28 -1.80 1.76
N TRP A 128 -9.39 -2.57 1.13
CA TRP A 128 -9.28 -4.01 1.29
C TRP A 128 -8.02 -4.33 2.10
N MET A 129 -8.21 -4.73 3.35
CA MET A 129 -7.11 -5.10 4.26
C MET A 129 -6.96 -6.61 4.33
N GLY A 130 -5.73 -7.10 4.17
CA GLY A 130 -5.40 -8.51 4.35
C GLY A 130 -4.15 -8.70 5.22
N VAL A 131 -4.08 -9.84 5.89
CA VAL A 131 -2.87 -10.31 6.56
C VAL A 131 -2.23 -11.39 5.69
N SER A 132 -0.93 -11.28 5.42
CA SER A 132 -0.13 -12.31 4.76
C SER A 132 0.66 -13.07 5.80
N VAL A 133 0.71 -14.40 5.63
CA VAL A 133 1.68 -15.27 6.32
C VAL A 133 3.03 -15.29 5.62
#